data_AF-A0A372F6T0-F1
#
_entry.id   AF-A0A372F6T0-F1
#
_cell.length_a   1.000
_cell.length_b   1.000
_cell.length_c   1.000
_cell.angle_alpha   90.00
_cell.angle_beta   90.00
_cell.angle_gamma   90.00
#
_symmetry.space_group_name_H-M   'P 1'
#
loop_
_entity.id
_entity.type
_entity.pdbx_description
1 polymer ?
#
loop_
_entity_poly.entity_id
_entity_poly.type
_entity_poly.pdbx_seq_one_letter_code
_entity_poly.pdbx_strand_id
1 'polypeptide(L)'
;MNKSYKVFYEGSDEINTSEGYRGAIKIIDNHVIIPCINVSVTEHSLNKTKENNFIDYCYLFYLNVKTFHFNTVLNNVSEGTEMYYNGCASIVGAEQFEASIECKKLCLILRSDSRLSTKMWIPIETPAFRPNLDKSEVYEFLHSDINPVIDFIKYQENSPL
;
A
#
# COMPACT_ATOMS: atom_id res chain seq x y z
N MET A 1 6.02 -20.23 8.88
CA MET A 1 7.28 -19.45 8.93
C MET A 1 6.91 -18.03 9.34
N ASN A 2 7.61 -17.43 10.30
CA ASN A 2 7.41 -16.01 10.62
C ASN A 2 7.95 -15.18 9.46
N LYS A 3 7.05 -14.55 8.68
CA LYS A 3 7.44 -13.56 7.69
C LYS A 3 7.95 -12.33 8.43
N SER A 4 9.15 -11.88 8.13
CA SER A 4 9.66 -10.60 8.65
C SER A 4 9.22 -9.46 7.74
N TYR A 5 9.07 -8.28 8.32
CA TYR A 5 8.59 -7.10 7.61
C TYR A 5 9.58 -5.94 7.77
N LYS A 6 9.65 -5.09 6.75
CA LYS A 6 10.39 -3.83 6.76
C LYS A 6 9.37 -2.69 6.66
N VAL A 7 9.55 -1.67 7.48
CA VAL A 7 8.65 -0.51 7.53
C VAL A 7 9.42 0.71 7.06
N PHE A 8 8.82 1.44 6.14
CA PHE A 8 9.30 2.71 5.62
C PHE A 8 8.23 3.77 5.90
N TYR A 9 8.66 4.98 6.26
CA TYR A 9 7.77 6.11 6.51
C TYR A 9 7.85 7.03 5.31
N GLU A 10 6.70 7.35 4.74
CA GLU A 10 6.61 7.82 3.37
C GLU A 10 6.12 9.26 3.32
N GLY A 11 6.79 10.07 2.50
CA GLY A 11 6.23 11.33 2.01
C GLY A 11 5.19 11.08 0.91
N SER A 12 4.34 12.08 0.64
CA SER A 12 3.24 11.97 -0.33
C SER A 12 3.66 11.67 -1.78
N ASP A 13 4.89 11.99 -2.19
CA ASP A 13 5.33 11.90 -3.59
C ASP A 13 6.14 10.62 -3.94
N GLU A 14 6.43 9.75 -2.97
CA GLU A 14 7.38 8.64 -3.17
C GLU A 14 6.73 7.35 -3.68
N ILE A 15 5.40 7.25 -3.57
CA ILE A 15 4.62 6.05 -3.87
C ILE A 15 3.52 6.36 -4.88
N ASN A 16 3.44 5.57 -5.95
CA ASN A 16 2.36 5.63 -6.91
C ASN A 16 1.61 4.29 -6.98
N THR A 17 0.29 4.33 -6.84
CA THR A 17 -0.59 3.17 -6.81
C THR A 17 -1.49 3.04 -8.03
N SER A 18 -1.42 3.95 -9.01
CA SER A 18 -2.34 4.04 -10.16
C SER A 18 -2.38 2.77 -11.03
N GLU A 19 -1.24 2.10 -11.12
CA GLU A 19 -1.06 0.83 -11.84
C GLU A 19 -1.20 -0.40 -10.92
N GLY A 20 -1.57 -0.16 -9.66
CA GLY A 20 -1.58 -1.15 -8.61
C GLY A 20 -2.86 -1.98 -8.57
N TYR A 21 -2.75 -3.13 -7.92
CA TYR A 21 -3.87 -3.97 -7.54
C TYR A 21 -4.00 -3.97 -6.02
N ARG A 22 -5.24 -4.07 -5.51
CA ARG A 22 -5.49 -4.14 -4.07
C ARG A 22 -6.35 -5.32 -3.66
N GLY A 23 -6.16 -5.76 -2.42
CA GLY A 23 -7.12 -6.61 -1.72
C GLY A 23 -8.20 -5.82 -0.98
N ALA A 24 -8.78 -6.46 0.02
CA ALA A 24 -9.73 -5.85 0.92
C ALA A 24 -9.08 -4.78 1.81
N ILE A 25 -9.72 -3.63 1.91
CA ILE A 25 -9.31 -2.56 2.82
C ILE A 25 -9.72 -2.94 4.24
N LYS A 26 -8.80 -2.87 5.18
CA LYS A 26 -9.05 -3.11 6.60
C LYS A 26 -9.01 -1.79 7.35
N ILE A 27 -10.04 -1.52 8.15
CA ILE A 27 -10.12 -0.35 9.03
C ILE A 27 -10.07 -0.86 10.47
N ILE A 28 -9.12 -0.36 11.25
CA ILE A 28 -8.95 -0.71 12.66
C ILE A 28 -8.79 0.59 13.44
N ASP A 29 -9.73 0.88 14.33
CA ASP A 29 -9.84 2.17 15.01
C ASP A 29 -9.89 3.33 13.98
N ASN A 30 -8.93 4.25 14.04
CA ASN A 30 -8.73 5.35 13.09
C ASN A 30 -7.57 5.08 12.12
N HIS A 31 -7.27 3.82 11.82
CA HIS A 31 -6.20 3.44 10.89
C HIS A 31 -6.75 2.66 9.70
N VAL A 32 -6.11 2.81 8.55
CA VAL A 32 -6.47 2.11 7.31
C VAL A 32 -5.28 1.29 6.82
N ILE A 33 -5.52 0.03 6.49
CA ILE A 33 -4.52 -0.89 5.94
C ILE A 33 -5.02 -1.37 4.58
N ILE A 34 -4.19 -1.24 3.55
CA ILE A 34 -4.51 -1.67 2.19
C ILE A 34 -3.39 -2.62 1.73
N PRO A 35 -3.67 -3.91 1.52
CA PRO A 35 -2.74 -4.80 0.84
C PRO A 35 -2.72 -4.44 -0.65
N CYS A 36 -1.52 -4.17 -1.16
CA CYS A 36 -1.28 -3.73 -2.52
C CYS A 36 -0.27 -4.63 -3.23
N ILE A 37 -0.44 -4.74 -4.54
CA ILE A 37 0.44 -5.42 -5.49
C ILE A 37 0.74 -4.45 -6.62
N ASN A 38 1.95 -4.48 -7.17
CA ASN A 38 2.37 -3.62 -8.28
C ASN A 38 2.38 -2.12 -7.93
N VAL A 39 2.85 -1.77 -6.74
CA VAL A 39 3.00 -0.37 -6.33
C VAL A 39 4.30 0.19 -6.90
N SER A 40 4.21 1.30 -7.62
CA SER A 40 5.34 2.00 -8.21
C SER A 40 6.08 2.83 -7.15
N VAL A 41 7.41 2.77 -7.22
CA VAL A 41 8.34 3.55 -6.43
C VAL A 41 9.41 4.11 -7.36
N THR A 42 9.40 5.43 -7.58
CA THR A 42 10.32 6.10 -8.52
C THR A 42 11.42 6.85 -7.78
N GLU A 43 11.07 7.80 -6.91
CA GLU A 43 12.03 8.60 -6.13
C GLU A 43 12.20 8.10 -4.68
N HIS A 44 11.84 6.84 -4.42
CA HIS A 44 11.87 6.25 -3.07
C HIS A 44 13.23 5.62 -2.73
N SER A 45 13.59 5.60 -1.44
CA SER A 45 14.84 5.01 -0.94
C SER A 45 15.09 3.54 -1.30
N LEU A 46 14.02 2.79 -1.58
CA LEU A 46 14.09 1.40 -2.10
C LEU A 46 14.59 1.33 -3.53
N ASN A 47 14.30 2.37 -4.32
CA ASN A 47 14.66 2.43 -5.73
C ASN A 47 16.04 3.08 -5.89
N LYS A 48 17.07 2.24 -6.02
CA LYS A 48 18.44 2.73 -6.28
C LYS A 48 18.68 3.06 -7.75
N THR A 49 17.72 2.78 -8.62
CA THR A 49 17.81 3.08 -10.05
C THR A 49 16.97 4.31 -10.36
N LYS A 50 17.28 5.03 -11.44
CA LYS A 50 16.45 6.16 -11.91
C LYS A 50 15.27 5.70 -12.78
N GLU A 51 14.95 4.41 -12.73
CA GLU A 51 13.90 3.80 -13.54
C GLU A 51 12.67 3.57 -12.66
N ASN A 52 11.49 3.55 -13.26
CA ASN A 52 10.27 3.23 -12.53
C ASN A 52 10.30 1.75 -12.11
N ASN A 53 10.28 1.47 -10.81
CA ASN A 53 10.24 0.13 -10.24
C ASN A 53 8.92 -0.15 -9.55
N PHE A 54 8.49 -1.41 -9.61
CA PHE A 54 7.26 -1.89 -9.02
C PHE A 54 7.57 -2.93 -7.95
N ILE A 55 6.94 -2.76 -6.79
CA ILE A 55 6.95 -3.71 -5.68
C ILE A 55 5.91 -4.80 -5.96
N ASP A 56 6.27 -6.07 -5.76
CA ASP A 56 5.33 -7.17 -5.91
C ASP A 56 4.25 -7.19 -4.82
N TYR A 57 4.63 -7.17 -3.54
CA TYR A 57 3.72 -7.27 -2.41
C TYR A 57 4.06 -6.23 -1.33
N CYS A 58 3.11 -5.38 -0.96
CA CYS A 58 3.27 -4.43 0.14
C CYS A 58 1.95 -4.08 0.82
N TYR A 59 2.02 -3.56 2.04
CA TYR A 59 0.86 -2.93 2.67
C TYR A 59 1.09 -1.43 2.74
N LEU A 60 0.06 -0.66 2.39
CA LEU A 60 -0.03 0.75 2.71
C LEU A 60 -0.79 0.89 4.01
N PHE A 61 -0.15 1.49 5.01
CA PHE A 61 -0.72 1.67 6.32
C PHE A 61 -0.82 3.16 6.67
N TYR A 62 -2.05 3.65 6.73
CA TYR A 62 -2.38 5.05 7.03
C TYR A 62 -2.67 5.18 8.52
N LEU A 63 -1.82 5.95 9.20
CA LEU A 63 -1.88 6.18 10.63
C LEU A 63 -2.74 7.40 10.96
N ASN A 64 -3.68 7.25 11.90
CA ASN A 64 -4.55 8.33 12.37
C ASN A 64 -5.27 9.05 11.23
N VAL A 65 -5.99 8.27 10.43
CA VAL A 65 -6.85 8.74 9.34
C VAL A 65 -7.93 9.66 9.91
N LYS A 66 -8.05 10.83 9.30
CA LYS A 66 -9.09 11.83 9.58
C LYS A 66 -10.25 11.68 8.63
N THR A 67 -9.94 11.60 7.34
CA THR A 67 -10.93 11.49 6.28
C THR A 67 -10.49 10.48 5.23
N PHE A 68 -11.48 9.81 4.63
CA PHE A 68 -11.30 8.82 3.59
C PHE A 68 -12.43 9.02 2.58
N HIS A 69 -12.10 9.43 1.37
CA HIS A 69 -13.07 9.77 0.34
C HIS A 69 -12.88 8.92 -0.91
N PHE A 70 -13.96 8.31 -1.37
CA PHE A 70 -14.00 7.55 -2.61
C PHE A 70 -14.34 8.50 -3.78
N ASN A 71 -13.61 8.38 -4.88
CA ASN A 71 -13.84 9.07 -6.16
C ASN A 71 -13.98 10.60 -6.01
N THR A 72 -13.27 11.21 -5.07
CA THR A 72 -13.31 12.65 -4.82
C THR A 72 -11.94 13.13 -4.33
N VAL A 73 -11.49 14.26 -4.87
CA VAL A 73 -10.31 14.99 -4.41
C VAL A 73 -10.76 16.07 -3.43
N LEU A 74 -10.22 16.05 -2.22
CA LEU A 74 -10.40 17.12 -1.26
C LEU A 74 -9.40 18.24 -1.55
N ASN A 75 -9.85 19.49 -1.44
CA ASN A 75 -9.00 20.66 -1.70
C ASN A 75 -8.35 21.24 -0.43
N ASN A 76 -8.74 20.76 0.75
CA ASN A 76 -8.25 21.27 2.03
C ASN A 76 -7.75 20.12 2.90
N VAL A 77 -6.56 20.29 3.49
CA VAL A 77 -5.92 19.35 4.41
C VAL A 77 -5.90 19.96 5.81
N SER A 78 -6.23 19.20 6.84
CA SER A 78 -6.18 19.67 8.23
C SER A 78 -4.73 19.85 8.70
N GLU A 79 -4.51 20.76 9.64
CA GLU A 79 -3.20 20.98 10.23
C GLU A 79 -2.63 19.69 10.86
N GLY A 80 -1.36 19.40 10.58
CA GLY A 80 -0.67 18.22 11.09
C GLY A 80 -1.03 16.90 10.40
N THR A 81 -1.66 16.95 9.23
CA THR A 81 -1.95 15.78 8.38
C THR A 81 -1.49 16.00 6.94
N GLU A 82 -1.41 14.90 6.19
CA GLU A 82 -1.13 14.89 4.76
C GLU A 82 -2.23 14.14 4.01
N MET A 83 -2.38 14.49 2.72
CA MET A 83 -3.33 13.87 1.82
C MET A 83 -2.61 12.95 0.85
N TYR A 84 -3.04 11.69 0.78
CA TYR A 84 -2.49 10.67 -0.09
C TYR A 84 -3.54 10.18 -1.08
N TYR A 85 -3.14 10.06 -2.34
CA TYR A 85 -4.01 9.61 -3.41
C TYR A 85 -3.74 8.14 -3.74
N ASN A 86 -4.81 7.35 -3.83
CA ASN A 86 -4.74 5.92 -4.15
C ASN A 86 -5.60 5.60 -5.36
N GLY A 87 -5.04 4.87 -6.31
CA GLY A 87 -5.71 4.50 -7.56
C GLY A 87 -5.53 3.03 -7.91
N CYS A 88 -6.02 2.10 -7.10
CA CYS A 88 -5.82 0.66 -7.34
C CYS A 88 -7.02 -0.02 -8.00
N ALA A 89 -6.76 -1.01 -8.84
CA ALA A 89 -7.75 -1.99 -9.27
C ALA A 89 -8.01 -3.01 -8.15
N SER A 90 -9.28 -3.32 -7.85
CA SER A 90 -9.60 -4.41 -6.93
C SER A 90 -9.33 -5.77 -7.57
N ILE A 91 -8.65 -6.66 -6.82
CA ILE A 91 -8.43 -8.06 -7.24
C ILE A 91 -9.73 -8.87 -7.13
N VAL A 92 -10.65 -8.45 -6.25
CA VAL A 92 -11.94 -9.11 -5.99
C VAL A 92 -13.03 -8.21 -6.55
N GLY A 93 -13.43 -8.43 -7.80
CA GLY A 93 -14.43 -7.61 -8.52
C GLY A 93 -13.79 -6.40 -9.18
N ALA A 94 -13.92 -6.31 -10.51
CA ALA A 94 -13.16 -5.43 -11.41
C ALA A 94 -13.51 -3.93 -11.32
N GLU A 95 -13.70 -3.39 -10.12
CA GLU A 95 -13.93 -1.96 -9.92
C GLU A 95 -12.60 -1.28 -9.59
N GLN A 96 -12.22 -0.33 -10.44
CA GLN A 96 -11.15 0.61 -10.14
C GLN A 96 -11.62 1.55 -9.04
N PHE A 97 -10.75 1.79 -8.08
CA PHE A 97 -11.03 2.62 -6.94
C PHE A 97 -10.04 3.77 -6.89
N GLU A 98 -10.57 4.99 -6.88
CA GLU A 98 -9.79 6.18 -6.57
C GLU A 98 -10.18 6.67 -5.18
N ALA A 99 -9.19 7.00 -4.35
CA ALA A 99 -9.44 7.71 -3.10
C ALA A 99 -8.39 8.75 -2.76
N SER A 100 -8.87 9.72 -2.01
CA SER A 100 -8.04 10.57 -1.17
C SER A 100 -8.17 10.13 0.30
N ILE A 101 -7.03 10.01 0.96
CA ILE A 101 -6.93 9.64 2.37
C ILE A 101 -6.13 10.72 3.07
N GLU A 102 -6.76 11.39 4.04
CA GLU A 102 -6.10 12.36 4.91
C GLU A 102 -5.70 11.66 6.20
N CYS A 103 -4.40 11.65 6.51
CA CYS A 103 -3.89 10.97 7.69
C CYS A 103 -2.65 11.65 8.25
N LYS A 104 -2.26 11.29 9.47
CA LYS A 104 -1.04 11.84 10.07
C LYS A 104 0.22 11.34 9.37
N LYS A 105 0.22 10.09 8.91
CA LYS A 105 1.42 9.41 8.39
C LYS A 105 1.06 8.22 7.52
N LEU A 106 1.79 8.03 6.42
CA LEU A 106 1.78 6.80 5.62
C LEU A 106 3.01 5.95 5.94
N CYS A 107 2.79 4.65 6.12
CA CYS A 107 3.84 3.64 6.17
C CYS A 107 3.71 2.67 4.99
N LEU A 108 4.81 2.44 4.28
CA LEU A 108 4.97 1.31 3.38
C LEU A 108 5.56 0.14 4.14
N ILE A 109 4.82 -0.96 4.20
CA ILE A 109 5.24 -2.18 4.89
C ILE A 109 5.52 -3.25 3.84
N LEU A 110 6.79 -3.63 3.71
CA LEU A 110 7.24 -4.68 2.82
C LEU A 110 7.40 -5.99 3.56
N ARG A 111 7.09 -7.10 2.89
CA ARG A 111 7.61 -8.39 3.34
C ARG A 111 9.12 -8.42 3.09
N SER A 112 9.85 -9.17 3.90
CA SER A 112 11.30 -9.31 3.74
C SER A 112 11.71 -9.89 2.39
N ASP A 113 10.83 -10.69 1.78
CA ASP A 113 10.99 -11.34 0.49
C ASP A 113 10.33 -10.57 -0.67
N SER A 114 9.78 -9.38 -0.42
CA SER A 114 9.26 -8.52 -1.50
C SER A 114 10.36 -8.15 -2.49
N ARG A 115 9.99 -8.09 -3.77
CA ARG A 115 10.90 -7.83 -4.90
C ARG A 115 10.55 -6.52 -5.59
N LEU A 116 11.57 -5.91 -6.17
CA LEU A 116 11.44 -4.80 -7.11
C LEU A 116 11.66 -5.31 -8.53
N SER A 117 10.93 -4.73 -9.48
CA SER A 117 11.05 -5.03 -10.90
C SER A 117 10.69 -3.81 -11.72
N THR A 118 11.38 -3.59 -12.84
CA THR A 118 11.01 -2.59 -13.84
C THR A 118 9.83 -3.03 -14.71
N LYS A 119 9.41 -4.29 -14.58
CA LYS A 119 8.21 -4.86 -15.20
C LYS A 119 7.09 -4.98 -14.17
N MET A 120 5.86 -4.74 -14.60
CA MET A 120 4.67 -4.84 -13.76
C MET A 120 4.44 -6.26 -13.22
N TRP A 121 3.91 -6.32 -12.01
CA TRP A 121 3.41 -7.52 -11.35
C TRP A 121 1.92 -7.65 -11.59
N ILE A 122 1.49 -8.80 -12.11
CA ILE A 122 0.12 -9.00 -12.61
C ILE A 122 -0.46 -10.20 -11.87
N PRO A 123 -1.32 -9.97 -10.85
CA PRO A 123 -1.84 -11.04 -10.00
C PRO A 123 -3.04 -11.78 -10.60
N ILE A 124 -3.74 -11.14 -11.54
CA ILE A 124 -4.97 -11.65 -12.16
C ILE A 124 -4.96 -11.39 -13.67
N GLU A 125 -5.77 -12.15 -14.40
CA GLU A 125 -5.89 -11.97 -15.84
C GLU A 125 -6.64 -10.67 -16.13
N THR A 126 -6.10 -9.89 -17.06
CA THR A 126 -6.73 -8.66 -17.58
C THR A 126 -6.89 -8.77 -19.09
N PRO A 127 -7.73 -7.94 -19.74
CA PRO A 127 -7.85 -7.96 -21.20
C PRO A 127 -6.52 -7.75 -21.94
N ALA A 128 -5.57 -7.03 -21.33
CA ALA A 128 -4.29 -6.67 -21.94
C ALA A 128 -3.13 -7.60 -21.56
N PHE A 129 -3.19 -8.27 -20.40
CA PHE A 129 -2.04 -8.99 -19.85
C PHE A 129 -2.41 -10.28 -19.13
N ARG A 130 -1.50 -11.26 -19.23
CA ARG A 130 -1.58 -12.51 -18.47
C ARG A 130 -0.95 -12.35 -17.09
N PRO A 131 -1.45 -13.08 -16.06
CA PRO A 131 -0.81 -13.09 -14.75
C PRO A 131 0.64 -13.56 -14.82
N ASN A 132 1.52 -12.94 -14.03
CA ASN A 132 2.92 -13.35 -13.88
C ASN A 132 3.32 -13.62 -12.42
N LEU A 133 2.34 -13.62 -11.50
CA LEU A 133 2.48 -14.03 -10.11
C LEU A 133 1.81 -15.39 -9.88
N ASP A 134 2.32 -16.14 -8.91
CA ASP A 134 1.68 -17.39 -8.49
C ASP A 134 0.38 -17.11 -7.73
N LYS A 135 -0.71 -17.79 -8.12
CA LYS A 135 -2.03 -17.56 -7.53
C LYS A 135 -2.09 -17.90 -6.05
N SER A 136 -1.37 -18.93 -5.61
CA SER A 136 -1.35 -19.32 -4.19
C SER A 136 -0.58 -18.30 -3.35
N GLU A 137 0.51 -17.74 -3.89
CA GLU A 137 1.26 -16.67 -3.24
C GLU A 137 0.43 -15.38 -3.10
N VAL A 138 -0.28 -14.98 -4.17
CA VAL A 138 -1.22 -13.85 -4.13
C VAL A 138 -2.30 -14.09 -3.08
N TYR A 139 -2.93 -15.26 -3.08
CA TYR A 139 -3.96 -15.59 -2.10
C TYR A 139 -3.43 -15.54 -0.67
N GLU A 140 -2.27 -16.15 -0.42
CA GLU A 140 -1.64 -16.15 0.90
C GLU A 140 -1.32 -14.73 1.36
N PHE A 141 -0.79 -13.89 0.47
CA PHE A 141 -0.49 -12.50 0.78
C PHE A 141 -1.75 -11.72 1.19
N LEU A 142 -2.83 -11.78 0.40
CA LEU A 142 -4.06 -11.04 0.67
C LEU A 142 -4.77 -11.48 1.97
N HIS A 143 -4.53 -12.73 2.41
CA HIS A 143 -5.12 -13.30 3.63
C HIS A 143 -4.13 -13.41 4.80
N SER A 144 -2.90 -12.90 4.64
CA SER A 144 -1.91 -12.92 5.71
C SER A 144 -2.36 -12.04 6.90
N ASP A 145 -2.05 -12.51 8.11
CA ASP A 145 -2.27 -11.72 9.32
C ASP A 145 -1.11 -10.74 9.52
N ILE A 146 -1.40 -9.45 9.29
CA ILE A 146 -0.44 -8.35 9.45
C ILE A 146 -0.61 -7.63 10.81
N ASN A 147 -1.64 -7.97 11.59
CA ASN A 147 -2.00 -7.26 12.81
C ASN A 147 -0.84 -7.14 13.82
N PRO A 148 0.02 -8.16 14.04
CA PRO A 148 1.14 -8.02 14.97
C PRO A 148 2.14 -6.90 14.59
N VAL A 149 2.37 -6.69 13.29
CA VAL A 149 3.24 -5.60 12.81
C VAL A 149 2.55 -4.25 12.99
N ILE A 150 1.25 -4.19 12.74
CA ILE A 150 0.45 -2.98 12.92
C ILE A 150 0.42 -2.57 14.40
N ASP A 151 0.20 -3.52 15.30
CA ASP A 151 0.21 -3.27 16.75
C ASP A 151 1.56 -2.76 17.22
N PHE A 152 2.65 -3.32 16.69
CA PHE A 152 4.00 -2.82 16.96
C PHE A 152 4.19 -1.36 16.51
N ILE A 153 3.76 -1.02 15.28
CA ILE A 153 3.86 0.36 14.77
C ILE A 153 3.00 1.30 15.63
N LYS A 154 1.77 0.92 15.98
CA LYS A 154 0.89 1.70 16.87
C LYS A 154 1.52 1.92 18.24
N TYR A 155 2.19 0.92 18.80
CA TYR A 155 2.88 1.04 20.08
C TYR A 155 4.03 2.05 20.01
N GLN A 156 4.85 2.00 18.96
CA GLN A 156 5.96 2.94 18.77
C GLN A 156 5.49 4.39 18.64
N GLU A 157 4.39 4.62 17.91
CA GLU A 157 3.86 5.98 17.69
C GLU A 157 3.15 6.58 18.91
N ASN A 158 2.72 5.74 19.87
CA ASN A 158 2.06 6.18 21.11
C ASN A 158 2.99 6.16 22.35
N SER A 159 4.21 5.66 22.21
CA SER A 159 5.19 5.65 23.30
C SER A 159 5.90 7.00 23.36
N PRO A 160 5.83 7.75 24.47
CA PRO A 160 6.69 8.92 24.65
C PRO A 160 8.14 8.44 24.72
N LEU A 161 8.98 8.95 23.81
CA LEU A 161 10.44 8.81 23.89
C LEU A 161 10.99 9.50 25.14
#